data_AF-A0A7Y6XBM8-F1
#
_entry.id   AF-A0A7Y6XBM8-F1
#
_cell.length_a   1.000
_cell.length_b   1.000
_cell.length_c   1.000
_cell.angle_alpha   90.00
_cell.angle_beta   90.00
_cell.angle_gamma   90.00
#
_symmetry.space_group_name_H-M   'P 1'
#
loop_
_entity.id
_entity.type
_entity.pdbx_description
1 polymer ?
#
loop_
_entity_poly.entity_id
_entity_poly.type
_entity_poly.pdbx_seq_one_letter_code
_entity_poly.pdbx_strand_id
1 'polypeptide(L)'
;MRNLLPILLVALTACATPSSQGMEKGGLVPLRLDEEALSSAYTPRRMALLVGISEFDDPHWRGLRYPAKDATDLAAAMLDPARGRFDQVRVLTRTEDTTRAAILAALRELRKQAHRPDDVVVVYFSAHGTLARDATGELRRFLVTRDASYRAIAQTALSMDMLKAEFDALSSRRRLLVLASCHSGNGKSLLPKELEKELAGVKSGFYARPLEESSRASMVFAACDWGETAREDEGLRNDIYTHFLVEGLGGGADRNTDGAVTATEAHDYARRRTFAFTEGRQRPSAEILEVGADPVVLSGNIARTGRPELFSYNPRLDGFTLKVDGEARTELPGGAAVTPGKRTVELTKGDAVLLRRDVEVSAGERLPLEQLLSEAFPRRSLSLLGGMFTFADERSRKELLPLAPEVAVSLRLEDRPLPDFGLLFDVSFSTGRRALQLQPDDEIPFRYTTFSAGMALPYLWRWERLTLFAGPRVAALYLGRSFEVDTLASGQSFFTVSPGVVGGMVLRVGERLELMTQAQLMLTYVVVDGEGQAVGFTGGWAGVGYRF
;
A
#
# COMPACT_ATOMS: atom_id res chain seq x y z
N MET A 1 44.44 -54.72 1.71
CA MET A 1 44.33 -53.54 0.81
C MET A 1 43.29 -52.62 1.46
N ARG A 2 43.57 -51.70 2.39
CA ARG A 2 44.66 -50.74 2.58
C ARG A 2 44.96 -49.93 1.31
N ASN A 3 44.75 -48.62 1.43
CA ASN A 3 45.11 -47.52 0.54
C ASN A 3 44.03 -47.08 -0.45
N LEU A 4 43.23 -46.08 -0.05
CA LEU A 4 42.87 -44.93 -0.88
C LEU A 4 42.25 -43.79 -0.02
N LEU A 5 42.82 -43.56 1.18
CA LEU A 5 42.45 -42.45 2.07
C LEU A 5 43.51 -41.31 2.22
N PRO A 6 44.75 -41.35 1.65
CA PRO A 6 45.67 -40.22 1.88
C PRO A 6 45.95 -39.32 0.66
N ILE A 7 45.17 -39.37 -0.42
CA ILE A 7 45.38 -38.41 -1.55
C ILE A 7 44.61 -37.10 -1.36
N LEU A 8 43.57 -37.07 -0.50
CA LEU A 8 42.84 -35.84 -0.21
C LEU A 8 43.48 -34.94 0.87
N LEU A 9 44.53 -35.40 1.57
CA LEU A 9 45.11 -34.67 2.71
C LEU A 9 46.42 -33.92 2.41
N VAL A 10 46.96 -34.02 1.17
CA VAL A 10 48.21 -33.33 0.79
C VAL A 10 47.95 -32.01 0.05
N ALA A 11 46.71 -31.73 -0.35
CA ALA A 11 46.30 -30.42 -0.89
C ALA A 11 46.03 -29.35 0.21
N LEU A 12 46.12 -29.73 1.49
CA LEU A 12 45.80 -28.86 2.64
C LEU A 12 47.01 -28.36 3.45
N THR A 13 48.24 -28.67 3.01
CA THR A 13 49.47 -28.26 3.72
C THR A 13 50.50 -27.53 2.85
N ALA A 14 50.11 -27.03 1.68
CA ALA A 14 51.01 -26.34 0.76
C ALA A 14 50.76 -24.81 0.66
N CYS A 15 50.36 -24.15 1.75
CA CYS A 15 50.38 -22.69 1.86
C CYS A 15 50.60 -22.27 3.33
N ALA A 16 51.76 -22.62 3.89
CA ALA A 16 52.23 -22.06 5.16
C ALA A 16 53.73 -21.74 5.05
N THR A 17 54.04 -20.65 4.35
CA THR A 17 55.30 -19.92 4.51
C THR A 17 54.97 -18.43 4.63
N PRO A 18 55.52 -17.69 5.61
CA PRO A 18 55.30 -16.26 5.72
C PRO A 18 56.30 -15.57 4.79
N SER A 19 55.82 -15.01 3.67
CA SER A 19 56.61 -14.07 2.87
C SER A 19 56.14 -12.63 3.13
N SER A 20 57.14 -11.80 3.35
CA SER A 20 57.07 -10.39 3.68
C SER A 20 56.51 -9.52 2.56
N GLN A 21 55.74 -8.49 2.97
CA GLN A 21 55.50 -7.24 2.24
C GLN A 21 54.94 -7.37 0.81
N GLY A 22 53.63 -7.48 0.72
CA GLY A 22 52.85 -7.10 -0.46
C GLY A 22 51.41 -6.87 -0.03
N MET A 23 50.93 -5.62 -0.08
CA MET A 23 49.50 -5.35 0.13
C MET A 23 48.72 -5.99 -1.03
N GLU A 24 48.13 -7.15 -0.79
CA GLU A 24 47.17 -7.75 -1.72
C GLU A 24 45.91 -6.88 -1.79
N LYS A 25 45.62 -6.33 -2.97
CA LYS A 25 44.29 -5.82 -3.28
C LYS A 25 43.34 -7.02 -3.40
N GLY A 26 42.42 -7.15 -2.44
CA GLY A 26 41.32 -8.12 -2.52
C GLY A 26 41.19 -9.12 -1.35
N GLY A 27 41.99 -8.98 -0.29
CA GLY A 27 41.78 -9.78 0.93
C GLY A 27 40.47 -9.42 1.63
N LEU A 28 39.67 -10.44 1.99
CA LEU A 28 38.51 -10.26 2.87
C LEU A 28 39.01 -9.76 4.23
N VAL A 29 38.79 -8.48 4.51
CA VAL A 29 39.04 -7.91 5.84
C VAL A 29 37.87 -8.31 6.73
N PRO A 30 38.07 -9.08 7.80
CA PRO A 30 37.01 -9.34 8.76
C PRO A 30 36.64 -8.00 9.43
N LEU A 31 35.50 -7.43 9.03
CA LEU A 31 34.91 -6.31 9.74
C LEU A 31 34.38 -6.84 11.07
N ARG A 32 35.00 -6.43 12.18
CA ARG A 32 34.36 -6.53 13.49
C ARG A 32 33.27 -5.46 13.53
N LEU A 33 32.04 -5.90 13.28
CA LEU A 33 30.84 -5.08 13.47
C LEU A 33 30.58 -5.06 14.98
N ASP A 34 30.89 -3.95 15.62
CA ASP A 34 30.40 -3.67 16.97
C ASP A 34 28.90 -3.36 16.85
N GLU A 35 28.06 -4.18 17.47
CA GLU A 35 26.61 -4.09 17.38
C GLU A 35 26.10 -2.74 17.93
N GLU A 36 26.76 -2.19 18.95
CA GLU A 36 26.41 -0.89 19.53
C GLU A 36 26.79 0.26 18.58
N ALA A 37 27.99 0.19 17.98
CA ALA A 37 28.41 1.13 16.95
C ALA A 37 27.54 1.04 15.68
N LEU A 38 27.11 -0.16 15.29
CA LEU A 38 26.21 -0.39 14.16
C LEU A 38 24.81 0.15 14.47
N SER A 39 24.26 -0.16 15.63
CA SER A 39 22.94 0.32 16.08
C SER A 39 22.91 1.85 16.18
N SER A 40 23.97 2.46 16.72
CA SER A 40 24.12 3.91 16.75
C SER A 40 24.26 4.51 15.34
N ALA A 41 25.05 3.90 14.45
CA ALA A 41 25.21 4.37 13.08
C ALA A 41 23.92 4.24 12.25
N TYR A 42 23.10 3.24 12.58
CA TYR A 42 21.81 2.97 11.96
C TYR A 42 20.61 3.43 12.81
N THR A 43 20.79 4.36 13.74
CA THR A 43 19.63 4.98 14.41
C THR A 43 18.88 5.88 13.42
N PRO A 44 17.56 5.74 13.23
CA PRO A 44 16.80 6.61 12.33
C PRO A 44 16.85 8.04 12.82
N ARG A 45 17.08 9.00 11.91
CA ARG A 45 17.10 10.43 12.26
C ARG A 45 15.75 11.07 12.07
N ARG A 46 15.49 12.12 12.83
CA ARG A 46 14.26 12.91 12.83
C ARG A 46 14.59 14.32 12.39
N MET A 47 14.14 14.67 11.19
CA MET A 47 14.53 15.89 10.50
C MET A 47 13.30 16.70 10.13
N ALA A 48 13.38 18.03 10.23
CA ALA A 48 12.31 18.90 9.79
C ALA A 48 12.81 20.12 9.02
N LEU A 49 12.03 20.54 8.02
CA LEU A 49 12.17 21.81 7.30
C LEU A 49 10.87 22.61 7.48
N LEU A 50 10.95 23.73 8.19
CA LEU A 50 9.80 24.55 8.54
C LEU A 50 9.95 25.92 7.85
N VAL A 51 8.99 26.28 7.00
CA VAL A 51 9.02 27.50 6.20
C VAL A 51 7.87 28.41 6.62
N GLY A 52 8.19 29.64 7.01
CA GLY A 52 7.20 30.65 7.42
C GLY A 52 7.39 31.94 6.63
N ILE A 53 6.48 32.24 5.70
CA ILE A 53 6.62 33.37 4.77
C ILE A 53 5.69 34.50 5.19
N SER A 54 6.26 35.57 5.74
CA SER A 54 5.50 36.71 6.29
C SER A 54 5.49 37.93 5.36
N GLU A 55 6.54 38.10 4.55
CA GLU A 55 6.78 39.26 3.70
C GLU A 55 6.92 38.86 2.23
N PHE A 56 6.49 39.75 1.32
CA PHE A 56 6.45 39.52 -0.12
C PHE A 56 6.95 40.74 -0.87
N ASP A 57 7.68 40.53 -1.97
CA ASP A 57 8.24 41.61 -2.78
C ASP A 57 7.18 42.27 -3.69
N ASP A 58 6.19 41.49 -4.16
CA ASP A 58 5.06 42.02 -4.93
C ASP A 58 3.98 42.58 -3.96
N PRO A 59 3.68 43.89 -4.00
CA PRO A 59 2.79 44.54 -3.04
C PRO A 59 1.33 44.11 -3.14
N HIS A 60 0.94 43.34 -4.18
CA HIS A 60 -0.39 42.73 -4.22
C HIS A 60 -0.54 41.71 -3.08
N TRP A 61 0.50 40.94 -2.76
CA TRP A 61 0.47 40.00 -1.65
C TRP A 61 0.59 40.76 -0.33
N ARG A 62 -0.47 40.73 0.48
CA ARG A 62 -0.45 41.36 1.81
C ARG A 62 0.44 40.56 2.75
N GLY A 63 1.20 41.24 3.60
CA GLY A 63 1.97 40.57 4.66
C GLY A 63 1.10 39.74 5.60
N LEU A 64 1.66 38.63 6.08
CA LEU A 64 1.08 37.76 7.11
C LEU A 64 1.79 38.04 8.45
N ARG A 65 1.09 37.86 9.57
CA ARG A 65 1.58 38.27 10.89
C ARG A 65 2.30 37.16 11.64
N TYR A 66 1.85 35.92 11.48
CA TYR A 66 2.30 34.80 12.29
C TYR A 66 3.12 33.72 11.59
N PRO A 67 3.30 33.62 10.25
CA PRO A 67 4.02 32.49 9.67
C PRO A 67 5.42 32.24 10.22
N ALA A 68 6.19 33.31 10.46
CA ALA A 68 7.51 33.18 11.07
C ALA A 68 7.44 32.63 12.51
N LYS A 69 6.44 33.07 13.28
CA LYS A 69 6.18 32.60 14.63
C LYS A 69 5.65 31.16 14.63
N ASP A 70 4.73 30.81 13.74
CA ASP A 70 4.19 29.46 13.59
C ASP A 70 5.31 28.43 13.34
N ALA A 71 6.21 28.72 12.39
CA ALA A 71 7.37 27.89 12.11
C ALA A 71 8.33 27.79 13.31
N THR A 72 8.50 28.88 14.06
CA THR A 72 9.40 28.92 15.24
C THR A 72 8.81 28.16 16.43
N ASP A 73 7.53 28.29 16.71
CA ASP A 73 6.85 27.58 17.80
C ASP A 73 6.81 26.08 17.53
N LEU A 74 6.55 25.68 16.28
CA LEU A 74 6.63 24.29 15.87
C LEU A 74 8.06 23.75 15.96
N ALA A 75 9.07 24.55 15.59
CA ALA A 75 10.47 24.17 15.75
C ALA A 75 10.82 23.90 17.22
N ALA A 76 10.38 24.78 18.12
CA ALA A 76 10.61 24.63 19.55
C ALA A 76 9.98 23.34 20.08
N ALA A 77 8.74 23.05 19.70
CA ALA A 77 8.05 21.81 20.09
C ALA A 77 8.71 20.55 19.52
N MET A 78 9.21 20.61 18.28
CA MET A 78 9.92 19.49 17.64
C MET A 78 11.30 19.24 18.27
N LEU A 79 12.04 20.28 18.64
CA LEU A 79 13.37 20.14 19.26
C LEU A 79 13.31 19.76 20.75
N ASP A 80 12.21 20.09 21.44
CA ASP A 80 12.05 19.80 22.88
C ASP A 80 12.24 18.29 23.17
N PRO A 81 13.24 17.89 23.99
CA PRO A 81 13.50 16.50 24.32
C PRO A 81 12.35 15.79 25.04
N ALA A 82 11.48 16.54 25.74
CA ALA A 82 10.30 16.00 26.40
C ALA A 82 9.11 15.86 25.44
N ARG A 83 9.23 16.40 24.22
CA ARG A 83 8.20 16.33 23.18
C ARG A 83 8.77 15.67 21.93
N GLY A 84 9.14 16.48 20.93
CA GLY A 84 9.45 16.01 19.61
C GLY A 84 10.81 15.35 19.49
N ARG A 85 11.84 15.74 20.26
CA ARG A 85 13.21 15.20 20.17
C ARG A 85 13.67 14.98 18.71
N PHE A 86 13.46 15.97 17.84
CA PHE A 86 13.98 15.98 16.49
C PHE A 86 15.48 16.27 16.53
N ASP A 87 16.27 15.54 15.74
CA ASP A 87 17.72 15.70 15.69
C ASP A 87 18.12 16.99 14.96
N GLN A 88 17.34 17.37 13.94
CA GLN A 88 17.60 18.55 13.14
C GLN A 88 16.31 19.24 12.72
N VAL A 89 16.19 20.53 13.01
CA VAL A 89 15.09 21.37 12.53
C VAL A 89 15.67 22.60 11.85
N ARG A 90 15.41 22.75 10.55
CA ARG A 90 15.80 23.91 9.75
C ARG A 90 14.59 24.82 9.57
N VAL A 91 14.71 26.06 10.03
CA VAL A 91 13.65 27.08 9.95
C VAL A 91 14.01 28.12 8.90
N LEU A 92 13.12 28.36 7.93
CA LEU A 92 13.26 29.38 6.89
C LEU A 92 12.17 30.45 7.08
N THR A 93 12.54 31.55 7.71
CA THR A 93 11.61 32.67 7.99
C THR A 93 12.17 34.03 7.61
N ARG A 94 13.48 34.11 7.35
CA ARG A 94 14.12 35.33 6.87
C ARG A 94 13.86 35.50 5.40
N THR A 95 13.81 36.75 4.99
CA THR A 95 13.38 37.13 3.65
C THR A 95 14.26 36.51 2.55
N GLU A 96 15.58 36.36 2.77
CA GLU A 96 16.52 35.74 1.83
C GLU A 96 16.32 34.22 1.70
N ASP A 97 15.76 33.58 2.74
CA ASP A 97 15.56 32.14 2.83
C ASP A 97 14.21 31.69 2.25
N THR A 98 13.27 32.62 2.02
CA THR A 98 11.87 32.34 1.62
C THR A 98 11.59 32.61 0.14
N THR A 99 12.62 32.75 -0.69
CA THR A 99 12.48 32.78 -2.16
C THR A 99 12.19 31.37 -2.69
N ARG A 100 11.56 31.26 -3.86
CA ARG A 100 11.29 29.97 -4.51
C ARG A 100 12.57 29.15 -4.69
N ALA A 101 13.66 29.79 -5.11
CA ALA A 101 14.94 29.13 -5.32
C ALA A 101 15.55 28.62 -4.01
N ALA A 102 15.52 29.42 -2.94
CA ALA A 102 16.07 29.05 -1.64
C ALA A 102 15.28 27.89 -1.00
N ILE A 103 13.96 27.92 -1.08
CA ILE A 103 13.08 26.85 -0.57
C ILE A 103 13.35 25.53 -1.31
N LEU A 104 13.42 25.55 -2.66
CA LEU A 104 13.73 24.36 -3.45
C LEU A 104 15.14 23.82 -3.15
N ALA A 105 16.11 24.70 -2.96
CA ALA A 105 17.46 24.30 -2.55
C ALA A 105 17.45 23.62 -1.17
N ALA A 106 16.66 24.14 -0.22
CA ALA A 106 16.52 23.56 1.11
C ALA A 106 15.81 22.19 1.08
N LEU A 107 14.76 22.02 0.27
CA LEU A 107 14.09 20.73 0.06
C LEU A 107 15.05 19.69 -0.53
N ARG A 108 15.84 20.07 -1.53
CA ARG A 108 16.84 19.18 -2.15
C ARG A 108 17.96 18.81 -1.19
N GLU A 109 18.35 19.74 -0.33
CA GLU A 109 19.34 19.48 0.71
C GLU A 109 18.78 18.55 1.79
N LEU A 110 17.54 18.77 2.23
CA LEU A 110 16.84 17.85 3.12
C LEU A 110 16.77 16.45 2.52
N ARG A 111 16.50 16.32 1.22
CA ARG A 111 16.49 15.02 0.53
C ARG A 111 17.85 14.32 0.55
N LYS A 112 18.95 15.04 0.35
CA LYS A 112 20.29 14.45 0.45
C LYS A 112 20.59 13.99 1.87
N GLN A 113 20.13 14.75 2.86
CA GLN A 113 20.36 14.44 4.27
C GLN A 113 19.49 13.25 4.70
N ALA A 114 18.19 13.26 4.43
CA ALA A 114 17.22 12.19 4.78
C ALA A 114 17.20 11.06 3.74
N HIS A 115 18.34 10.42 3.55
CA HIS A 115 18.54 9.38 2.54
C HIS A 115 18.12 7.97 3.00
N ARG A 116 17.63 7.81 4.24
CA ARG A 116 17.28 6.49 4.78
C ARG A 116 15.76 6.26 4.80
N PRO A 117 15.28 5.04 4.51
CA PRO A 117 13.85 4.73 4.50
C PRO A 117 13.15 4.91 5.85
N ASP A 118 13.89 4.79 6.95
CA ASP A 118 13.41 4.81 8.33
C ASP A 118 13.52 6.18 9.01
N ASP A 119 14.23 7.14 8.40
CA ASP A 119 14.29 8.54 8.85
C ASP A 119 12.88 9.12 8.93
N VAL A 120 12.58 9.94 9.94
CA VAL A 120 11.33 10.71 10.03
C VAL A 120 11.56 12.09 9.45
N VAL A 121 10.77 12.49 8.47
CA VAL A 121 10.93 13.78 7.78
C VAL A 121 9.64 14.59 7.87
N VAL A 122 9.72 15.81 8.40
CA VAL A 122 8.58 16.74 8.42
C VAL A 122 8.89 17.97 7.59
N VAL A 123 8.02 18.30 6.65
CA VAL A 123 8.07 19.56 5.89
C VAL A 123 6.83 20.36 6.25
N TYR A 124 7.01 21.62 6.63
CA TYR A 124 5.94 22.50 7.05
C TYR A 124 5.99 23.83 6.29
N PHE A 125 4.85 24.33 5.86
CA PHE A 125 4.69 25.65 5.26
C PHE A 125 3.58 26.44 5.96
N SER A 126 3.91 27.63 6.45
CA SER A 126 2.94 28.69 6.75
C SER A 126 3.16 29.83 5.76
N ALA A 127 2.18 30.07 4.90
CA ALA A 127 2.27 31.05 3.81
C ALA A 127 0.89 31.30 3.19
N HIS A 128 0.82 32.27 2.26
CA HIS A 128 -0.33 32.32 1.36
C HIS A 128 -0.32 31.13 0.41
N GLY A 129 -1.50 30.59 0.13
CA GLY A 129 -1.73 29.80 -1.06
C GLY A 129 -2.64 30.55 -2.03
N THR A 130 -2.59 30.17 -3.30
CA THR A 130 -3.40 30.75 -4.37
C THR A 130 -3.70 29.69 -5.44
N LEU A 131 -4.60 30.02 -6.36
CA LEU A 131 -4.91 29.23 -7.55
C LEU A 131 -4.53 30.03 -8.80
N ALA A 132 -3.89 29.36 -9.75
CA ALA A 132 -3.59 29.92 -11.05
C ALA A 132 -3.66 28.82 -12.12
N ARG A 133 -3.84 29.22 -13.38
CA ARG A 133 -3.70 28.29 -14.50
C ARG A 133 -2.23 28.07 -14.80
N ASP A 134 -1.83 26.82 -14.97
CA ASP A 134 -0.49 26.48 -15.42
C ASP A 134 -0.32 26.69 -16.94
N ALA A 135 0.80 26.24 -17.49
CA ALA A 135 1.10 26.38 -18.91
C ALA A 135 0.15 25.60 -19.84
N THR A 136 -0.56 24.57 -19.34
CA THR A 136 -1.55 23.81 -20.10
C THR A 136 -2.96 24.39 -19.99
N GLY A 137 -3.13 25.43 -19.15
CA GLY A 137 -4.41 26.06 -18.88
C GLY A 137 -5.19 25.40 -17.75
N GLU A 138 -4.61 24.40 -17.07
CA GLU A 138 -5.25 23.69 -15.97
C GLU A 138 -5.13 24.48 -14.67
N LEU A 139 -6.21 24.48 -13.87
CA LEU A 139 -6.22 25.17 -12.59
C LEU A 139 -5.40 24.39 -11.55
N ARG A 140 -4.32 24.99 -11.05
CA ARG A 140 -3.39 24.37 -10.10
C ARG A 140 -3.28 25.18 -8.81
N ARG A 141 -2.86 24.50 -7.73
CA ARG A 141 -2.53 25.13 -6.44
C ARG A 141 -1.08 25.57 -6.39
N PHE A 142 -0.86 26.74 -5.80
CA PHE A 142 0.46 27.31 -5.57
C PHE A 142 0.61 27.82 -4.14
N LEU A 143 1.80 27.66 -3.59
CA LEU A 143 2.28 28.40 -2.43
C LEU A 143 2.98 29.68 -2.91
N VAL A 144 2.58 30.81 -2.36
CA VAL A 144 3.17 32.11 -2.67
C VAL A 144 4.49 32.22 -1.90
N THR A 145 5.60 32.23 -2.64
CA THR A 145 6.93 32.51 -2.09
C THR A 145 7.14 34.03 -2.02
N ARG A 146 8.16 34.49 -1.29
CA ARG A 146 8.43 35.93 -1.15
C ARG A 146 8.52 36.65 -2.50
N ASP A 147 9.22 36.04 -3.45
CA ASP A 147 9.55 36.54 -4.79
C ASP A 147 8.46 36.23 -5.84
N ALA A 148 7.31 35.67 -5.43
CA ALA A 148 6.24 35.34 -6.34
C ALA A 148 5.53 36.61 -6.86
N SER A 149 5.44 36.76 -8.18
CA SER A 149 4.68 37.84 -8.79
C SER A 149 3.22 37.46 -8.96
N TYR A 150 2.33 38.37 -8.55
CA TYR A 150 0.89 38.25 -8.74
C TYR A 150 0.47 38.13 -10.22
N ARG A 151 1.26 38.72 -11.13
CA ARG A 151 1.00 38.68 -12.58
C ARG A 151 1.57 37.45 -13.27
N ALA A 152 2.43 36.70 -12.61
CA ALA A 152 3.16 35.55 -13.17
C ALA A 152 3.22 34.38 -12.17
N ILE A 153 2.09 34.08 -11.52
CA ILE A 153 2.01 33.09 -10.44
C ILE A 153 2.55 31.74 -10.88
N ALA A 154 2.11 31.22 -12.03
CA ALA A 154 2.53 29.90 -12.51
C ALA A 154 4.04 29.80 -12.77
N GLN A 155 4.70 30.93 -13.08
CA GLN A 155 6.14 30.97 -13.38
C GLN A 155 6.99 31.23 -12.13
N THR A 156 6.47 31.97 -11.15
CA THR A 156 7.26 32.51 -10.04
C THR A 156 6.91 31.92 -8.67
N ALA A 157 5.69 31.43 -8.47
CA ALA A 157 5.27 30.76 -7.24
C ALA A 157 5.69 29.28 -7.21
N LEU A 158 5.58 28.63 -6.04
CA LEU A 158 5.87 27.21 -5.90
C LEU A 158 4.58 26.40 -6.13
N SER A 159 4.49 25.64 -7.23
CA SER A 159 3.32 24.79 -7.47
C SER A 159 3.28 23.62 -6.48
N MET A 160 2.06 23.20 -6.12
CA MET A 160 1.87 22.02 -5.28
C MET A 160 2.40 20.74 -5.94
N ASP A 161 2.29 20.62 -7.27
CA ASP A 161 2.84 19.48 -8.02
C ASP A 161 4.37 19.43 -7.90
N MET A 162 5.04 20.58 -7.97
CA MET A 162 6.49 20.66 -7.79
C MET A 162 6.90 20.32 -6.35
N LEU A 163 6.18 20.85 -5.36
CA LEU A 163 6.43 20.54 -3.96
C LEU A 163 6.22 19.04 -3.67
N LYS A 164 5.12 18.46 -4.16
CA LYS A 164 4.82 17.04 -4.05
C LYS A 164 5.90 16.21 -4.74
N ALA A 165 6.36 16.57 -5.93
CA ALA A 165 7.42 15.85 -6.62
C ALA A 165 8.76 15.85 -5.84
N GLU A 166 9.16 16.99 -5.25
CA GLU A 166 10.36 17.04 -4.41
C GLU A 166 10.18 16.25 -3.10
N PHE A 167 8.98 16.26 -2.51
CA PHE A 167 8.63 15.51 -1.31
C PHE A 167 8.58 14.00 -1.55
N ASP A 168 8.00 13.57 -2.67
CA ASP A 168 7.87 12.18 -3.08
C ASP A 168 9.22 11.56 -3.47
N ALA A 169 10.19 12.40 -3.87
CA ALA A 169 11.57 12.01 -4.11
C ALA A 169 12.37 11.75 -2.83
N LEU A 170 11.83 12.01 -1.62
CA LEU A 170 12.47 11.62 -0.36
C LEU A 170 12.56 10.09 -0.26
N SER A 171 13.68 9.57 0.24
CA SER A 171 13.86 8.12 0.46
C SER A 171 13.11 7.61 1.69
N SER A 172 12.86 8.49 2.66
CA SER A 172 12.09 8.21 3.87
C SER A 172 10.66 7.77 3.54
N ARG A 173 10.20 6.70 4.19
CA ARG A 173 8.80 6.24 4.18
C ARG A 173 7.97 6.89 5.30
N ARG A 174 8.62 7.58 6.24
CA ARG A 174 8.00 8.24 7.40
C ARG A 174 8.05 9.76 7.21
N ARG A 175 7.35 10.22 6.18
CA ARG A 175 7.36 11.62 5.75
C ARG A 175 5.99 12.27 5.92
N LEU A 176 6.00 13.49 6.46
CA LEU A 176 4.82 14.32 6.68
C LEU A 176 5.01 15.70 6.03
N LEU A 177 4.05 16.11 5.20
CA LEU A 177 3.93 17.47 4.69
C LEU A 177 2.75 18.17 5.38
N VAL A 178 2.97 19.35 5.95
CA VAL A 178 1.94 20.16 6.60
C VAL A 178 1.84 21.52 5.91
N LEU A 179 0.64 21.88 5.49
CA LEU A 179 0.32 23.10 4.75
C LEU A 179 -0.63 23.97 5.58
N ALA A 180 -0.07 24.94 6.30
CA ALA A 180 -0.79 26.03 6.94
C ALA A 180 -1.02 27.18 5.95
N SER A 181 -1.70 26.88 4.83
CA SER A 181 -1.99 27.85 3.76
C SER A 181 -3.44 27.77 3.30
N CYS A 182 -3.99 28.91 2.86
CA CYS A 182 -5.30 28.97 2.23
C CYS A 182 -5.25 28.52 0.77
N HIS A 183 -6.26 27.77 0.30
CA HIS A 183 -6.41 27.45 -1.13
C HIS A 183 -7.76 27.85 -1.72
N SER A 184 -8.56 28.62 -0.98
CA SER A 184 -9.92 29.02 -1.35
C SER A 184 -10.01 30.14 -2.39
N GLY A 185 -8.93 30.91 -2.57
CA GLY A 185 -9.02 32.13 -3.35
C GLY A 185 -9.94 33.19 -2.75
N ASN A 186 -10.21 33.11 -1.44
CA ASN A 186 -11.01 34.07 -0.70
C ASN A 186 -10.26 34.51 0.57
N GLY A 187 -10.62 35.67 1.11
CA GLY A 187 -9.96 36.25 2.30
C GLY A 187 -8.57 36.80 1.99
N LYS A 188 -7.52 36.28 2.66
CA LYS A 188 -6.13 36.70 2.43
C LYS A 188 -5.47 35.98 1.24
N SER A 189 -6.08 34.91 0.74
CA SER A 189 -5.68 34.22 -0.49
C SER A 189 -6.20 35.03 -1.68
N LEU A 190 -5.31 35.73 -2.38
CA LEU A 190 -5.70 36.51 -3.56
C LEU A 190 -5.70 35.61 -4.80
N LEU A 191 -6.71 35.77 -5.65
CA LEU A 191 -6.79 35.17 -6.99
C LEU A 191 -6.53 36.22 -8.06
N PRO A 192 -5.93 35.87 -9.21
CA PRO A 192 -5.97 36.70 -10.41
C PRO A 192 -7.39 37.21 -10.69
N LYS A 193 -7.56 38.49 -11.05
CA LYS A 193 -8.88 39.13 -11.17
C LYS A 193 -9.80 38.45 -12.18
N GLU A 194 -9.20 37.90 -13.24
CA GLU A 194 -9.88 37.15 -14.28
C GLU A 194 -10.46 35.86 -13.72
N LEU A 195 -9.67 35.16 -12.89
CA LEU A 195 -10.09 33.94 -12.21
C LEU A 195 -11.10 34.24 -11.09
N GLU A 196 -10.91 35.32 -10.33
CA GLU A 196 -11.89 35.76 -9.32
C GLU A 196 -13.27 35.99 -9.96
N LYS A 197 -13.33 36.68 -11.10
CA LYS A 197 -14.58 36.89 -11.86
C LYS A 197 -15.17 35.59 -12.40
N GLU A 198 -14.34 34.69 -12.92
CA GLU A 198 -14.76 33.36 -13.40
C GLU A 198 -15.37 32.53 -12.26
N LEU A 199 -14.76 32.60 -11.07
CA LEU A 199 -15.12 31.79 -9.92
C LEU A 199 -16.20 32.42 -9.03
N ALA A 200 -16.51 33.72 -9.17
CA ALA A 200 -17.45 34.49 -8.35
C ALA A 200 -18.90 33.94 -8.32
N GLY A 201 -19.28 33.04 -9.23
CA GLY A 201 -20.58 32.38 -9.26
C GLY A 201 -20.58 30.90 -8.87
N VAL A 202 -19.40 30.30 -8.65
CA VAL A 202 -19.26 28.88 -8.36
C VAL A 202 -19.15 28.71 -6.84
N LYS A 203 -20.06 27.96 -6.22
CA LYS A 203 -19.98 27.68 -4.78
C LYS A 203 -18.72 26.84 -4.50
N SER A 204 -18.02 27.13 -3.39
CA SER A 204 -16.77 26.47 -2.98
C SER A 204 -16.77 24.94 -3.04
N GLY A 205 -17.92 24.30 -2.86
CA GLY A 205 -18.09 22.84 -2.96
C GLY A 205 -18.24 22.27 -4.39
N PHE A 206 -18.25 23.08 -5.44
CA PHE A 206 -18.41 22.64 -6.85
C PHE A 206 -17.13 22.67 -7.69
N TYR A 207 -16.03 23.17 -7.14
CA TYR A 207 -14.73 23.03 -7.79
C TYR A 207 -14.27 21.58 -7.62
N ALA A 208 -14.07 20.85 -8.72
CA ALA A 208 -13.41 19.56 -8.64
C ALA A 208 -12.05 19.75 -7.96
N ARG A 209 -11.76 18.96 -6.91
CA ARG A 209 -10.41 18.85 -6.34
C ARG A 209 -9.49 18.57 -7.53
N PRO A 210 -8.45 19.39 -7.78
CA PRO A 210 -7.48 19.08 -8.83
C PRO A 210 -7.04 17.63 -8.64
N LEU A 211 -7.16 16.83 -9.71
CA LEU A 211 -6.81 15.41 -9.72
C LEU A 211 -5.29 15.32 -9.56
N GLU A 212 -4.83 15.38 -8.32
CA GLU A 212 -3.43 15.16 -7.96
C GLU A 212 -3.29 13.65 -7.72
N GLU A 213 -2.59 12.97 -8.64
CA GLU A 213 -2.42 11.52 -8.62
C GLU A 213 -1.77 11.04 -7.31
N SER A 214 -2.25 9.90 -6.83
CA SER A 214 -1.84 9.28 -5.58
C SER A 214 -0.41 8.72 -5.64
N SER A 215 0.48 9.30 -4.84
CA SER A 215 1.85 8.82 -4.61
C SER A 215 1.96 7.84 -3.43
N ARG A 216 3.04 7.07 -3.41
CA ARG A 216 3.29 5.97 -2.46
C ARG A 216 3.92 6.52 -1.16
N ALA A 217 3.33 6.20 -0.01
CA ALA A 217 3.71 6.55 1.38
C ALA A 217 3.99 8.04 1.66
N SER A 218 2.93 8.84 1.72
CA SER A 218 2.98 10.27 2.02
C SER A 218 1.75 10.67 2.87
N MET A 219 1.97 11.42 3.95
CA MET A 219 0.90 12.12 4.69
C MET A 219 0.97 13.60 4.34
N VAL A 220 -0.15 14.16 3.86
CA VAL A 220 -0.29 15.60 3.61
C VAL A 220 -1.43 16.13 4.46
N PHE A 221 -1.12 17.05 5.38
CA PHE A 221 -2.12 17.75 6.19
C PHE A 221 -2.28 19.17 5.69
N ALA A 222 -3.52 19.64 5.59
CA ALA A 222 -3.83 21.03 5.29
C ALA A 222 -4.62 21.65 6.43
N ALA A 223 -4.32 22.91 6.74
CA ALA A 223 -4.99 23.67 7.80
C ALA A 223 -6.47 23.97 7.52
N CYS A 224 -6.91 23.85 6.27
CA CYS A 224 -8.31 24.00 5.88
C CYS A 224 -8.63 23.13 4.66
N ASP A 225 -9.93 22.86 4.46
CA ASP A 225 -10.41 22.09 3.32
C ASP A 225 -10.45 22.96 2.06
N TRP A 226 -10.71 22.31 0.93
CA TRP A 226 -10.88 22.98 -0.35
C TRP A 226 -12.01 24.03 -0.29
N GLY A 227 -11.72 25.24 -0.77
CA GLY A 227 -12.70 26.33 -0.75
C GLY A 227 -12.89 26.98 0.63
N GLU A 228 -12.12 26.59 1.64
CA GLU A 228 -12.07 27.24 2.96
C GLU A 228 -10.81 28.09 3.18
N THR A 229 -10.82 28.92 4.21
CA THR A 229 -9.72 29.84 4.54
C THR A 229 -9.04 29.37 5.83
N ALA A 230 -7.72 29.15 5.76
CA ALA A 230 -6.86 29.02 6.94
C ALA A 230 -6.66 30.41 7.60
N ARG A 231 -6.95 30.51 8.90
CA ARG A 231 -7.04 31.80 9.59
C ARG A 231 -5.92 32.00 10.61
N GLU A 232 -5.42 33.24 10.67
CA GLU A 232 -4.63 33.76 11.77
C GLU A 232 -5.54 34.30 12.87
N ASP A 233 -5.20 34.06 14.13
CA ASP A 233 -5.93 34.58 15.28
C ASP A 233 -5.02 35.45 16.16
N GLU A 234 -5.52 36.62 16.57
CA GLU A 234 -4.74 37.57 17.39
C GLU A 234 -4.62 37.14 18.85
N GLY A 235 -5.61 36.41 19.38
CA GLY A 235 -5.57 35.88 20.74
C GLY A 235 -4.59 34.70 20.86
N LEU A 236 -4.61 33.79 19.88
CA LEU A 236 -3.69 32.65 19.82
C LEU A 236 -2.28 33.07 19.38
N ARG A 237 -2.15 34.20 18.66
CA ARG A 237 -0.92 34.71 18.06
C ARG A 237 -0.24 33.69 17.14
N ASN A 238 -1.04 32.94 16.40
CA ASN A 238 -0.63 31.91 15.46
C ASN A 238 -1.70 31.78 14.37
N ASP A 239 -1.43 31.03 13.30
CA ASP A 239 -2.52 30.38 12.60
C ASP A 239 -3.22 29.35 13.52
N ILE A 240 -4.55 29.27 13.42
CA ILE A 240 -5.38 28.52 14.37
C ILE A 240 -5.01 27.02 14.36
N TYR A 241 -4.72 26.47 13.18
CA TYR A 241 -4.39 25.06 13.05
C TYR A 241 -3.03 24.74 13.66
N THR A 242 -1.99 25.53 13.35
CA THR A 242 -0.65 25.30 13.91
C THR A 242 -0.63 25.49 15.41
N HIS A 243 -1.39 26.44 15.96
CA HIS A 243 -1.54 26.59 17.41
C HIS A 243 -1.96 25.25 18.05
N PHE A 244 -3.06 24.66 17.58
CA PHE A 244 -3.56 23.42 18.14
C PHE A 244 -2.71 22.19 17.78
N LEU A 245 -1.98 22.23 16.66
CA LEU A 245 -0.99 21.21 16.32
C LEU A 245 0.14 21.22 17.35
N VAL A 246 0.72 22.38 17.65
CA VAL A 246 1.76 22.56 18.66
C VAL A 246 1.25 22.20 20.06
N GLU A 247 0.02 22.59 20.41
CA GLU A 247 -0.66 22.19 21.66
C GLU A 247 -0.74 20.66 21.77
N GLY A 248 -1.17 19.98 20.71
CA GLY A 248 -1.30 18.53 20.66
C GLY A 248 0.01 17.77 20.88
N LEU A 249 1.13 18.30 20.38
CA LEU A 249 2.47 17.73 20.61
C LEU A 249 2.91 17.77 22.08
N GLY A 250 2.22 18.54 22.93
CA GLY A 250 2.40 18.53 24.38
C GLY A 250 1.84 17.29 25.08
N GLY A 251 1.27 16.32 24.34
CA GLY A 251 0.77 15.04 24.86
C GLY A 251 -0.75 14.93 24.90
N GLY A 252 -1.49 16.05 24.80
CA GLY A 252 -2.96 16.04 24.78
C GLY A 252 -3.57 15.33 23.56
N ALA A 253 -2.77 15.08 22.53
CA ALA A 253 -3.18 14.35 21.34
C ALA A 253 -3.02 12.84 21.44
N ASP A 254 -2.30 12.28 22.43
CA ASP A 254 -2.11 10.82 22.63
C ASP A 254 -3.47 10.17 22.95
N ARG A 255 -4.15 9.72 21.90
CA ARG A 255 -5.53 9.25 21.96
C ARG A 255 -5.54 7.80 22.42
N ASN A 256 -4.60 6.99 21.94
CA ASN A 256 -4.53 5.57 22.26
C ASN A 256 -3.83 5.30 23.61
N THR A 257 -3.24 6.33 24.23
CA THR A 257 -2.52 6.31 25.51
C THR A 257 -1.24 5.46 25.51
N ASP A 258 -0.59 5.32 24.36
CA ASP A 258 0.64 4.52 24.21
C ASP A 258 1.92 5.24 24.67
N GLY A 259 1.82 6.54 25.00
CA GLY A 259 2.93 7.39 25.43
C GLY A 259 3.59 8.19 24.30
N ALA A 260 3.09 8.07 23.07
CA ALA A 260 3.50 8.84 21.92
C ALA A 260 2.32 9.61 21.30
N VAL A 261 2.65 10.66 20.55
CA VAL A 261 1.71 11.35 19.67
C VAL A 261 2.12 11.10 18.23
N THR A 262 1.28 10.39 17.50
CA THR A 262 1.45 10.15 16.07
C THR A 262 0.98 11.36 15.24
N ALA A 263 1.43 11.46 14.00
CA ALA A 263 1.01 12.51 13.07
C ALA A 263 -0.52 12.53 12.89
N THR A 264 -1.14 11.35 12.78
CA THR A 264 -2.60 11.19 12.70
C THR A 264 -3.31 11.69 13.95
N GLU A 265 -2.77 11.41 15.14
CA GLU A 265 -3.33 11.89 16.40
C GLU A 265 -3.18 13.41 16.57
N ALA A 266 -2.00 13.95 16.25
CA ALA A 266 -1.74 15.38 16.26
C ALA A 266 -2.70 16.12 15.31
N HIS A 267 -2.91 15.58 14.10
CA HIS A 267 -3.86 16.12 13.14
C HIS A 267 -5.30 16.05 13.67
N ASP A 268 -5.75 14.90 14.15
CA ASP A 268 -7.13 14.74 14.65
C ASP A 268 -7.42 15.65 15.85
N TYR A 269 -6.41 15.87 16.72
CA TYR A 269 -6.47 16.84 17.80
C TYR A 269 -6.61 18.26 17.26
N ALA A 270 -5.67 18.69 16.41
CA ALA A 270 -5.66 20.02 15.82
C ALA A 270 -6.94 20.31 15.04
N ARG A 271 -7.43 19.33 14.26
CA ARG A 271 -8.67 19.39 13.48
C ARG A 271 -9.88 19.65 14.35
N ARG A 272 -10.09 18.85 15.40
CA ARG A 272 -11.23 19.01 16.32
C ARG A 272 -11.20 20.37 17.03
N ARG A 273 -10.03 20.80 17.50
CA ARG A 273 -9.87 22.08 18.20
C ARG A 273 -10.08 23.28 17.26
N THR A 274 -9.55 23.20 16.04
CA THR A 274 -9.74 24.22 14.99
C THR A 274 -11.20 24.33 14.59
N PHE A 275 -11.87 23.21 14.35
CA PHE A 275 -13.28 23.18 14.00
C PHE A 275 -14.14 23.81 15.09
N ALA A 276 -13.90 23.43 16.36
CA ALA A 276 -14.62 23.98 17.50
C ALA A 276 -14.35 25.49 17.68
N PHE A 277 -13.08 25.91 17.65
CA PHE A 277 -12.68 27.30 17.84
C PHE A 277 -13.22 28.23 16.74
N THR A 278 -13.30 27.72 15.51
CA THR A 278 -13.81 28.50 14.37
C THR A 278 -15.31 28.38 14.17
N GLU A 279 -16.03 27.64 15.03
CA GLU A 279 -17.46 27.35 14.90
C GLU A 279 -17.80 26.73 13.54
N GLY A 280 -16.95 25.81 13.09
CA GLY A 280 -17.11 25.08 11.83
C GLY A 280 -16.71 25.84 10.56
N ARG A 281 -16.14 27.05 10.68
CA ARG A 281 -15.70 27.86 9.53
C ARG A 281 -14.34 27.43 8.94
N GLN A 282 -13.61 26.55 9.62
CA GLN A 282 -12.35 26.00 9.16
C GLN A 282 -12.27 24.52 9.55
N ARG A 283 -12.14 23.66 8.54
CA ARG A 283 -12.02 22.20 8.64
C ARG A 283 -10.66 21.79 8.11
N PRO A 284 -9.66 21.51 8.96
CA PRO A 284 -8.43 20.87 8.53
C PRO A 284 -8.70 19.53 7.83
N SER A 285 -7.87 19.20 6.85
CA SER A 285 -8.00 17.98 6.06
C SER A 285 -6.68 17.20 6.02
N ALA A 286 -6.79 15.90 5.75
CA ALA A 286 -5.66 15.00 5.64
C ALA A 286 -5.80 14.13 4.39
N GLU A 287 -4.69 13.91 3.71
CA GLU A 287 -4.54 12.93 2.63
C GLU A 287 -3.47 11.92 3.07
N ILE A 288 -3.87 10.65 3.19
CA ILE A 288 -3.00 9.56 3.65
C ILE A 288 -3.10 8.41 2.65
N LEU A 289 -2.00 8.15 1.96
CA LEU A 289 -1.98 7.25 0.80
C LEU A 289 -1.49 5.83 1.13
N GLU A 290 -0.62 5.68 2.13
CA GLU A 290 -0.26 4.35 2.66
C GLU A 290 -0.53 4.29 4.15
N VAL A 291 -1.47 3.42 4.52
CA VAL A 291 -1.63 2.93 5.87
C VAL A 291 -0.67 1.74 6.04
N GLY A 292 0.63 2.03 6.07
CA GLY A 292 1.65 1.08 6.49
C GLY A 292 1.68 1.02 8.02
N ALA A 293 1.96 -0.16 8.59
CA ALA A 293 1.79 -0.48 10.01
C ALA A 293 2.53 0.44 11.02
N ASP A 294 3.48 1.27 10.57
CA ASP A 294 4.26 2.16 11.42
C ASP A 294 3.75 3.61 11.37
N PRO A 295 3.23 4.15 12.48
CA PRO A 295 2.82 5.54 12.51
C PRO A 295 4.03 6.49 12.52
N VAL A 296 3.89 7.65 11.89
CA VAL A 296 4.86 8.75 12.01
C VAL A 296 4.72 9.36 13.40
N VAL A 297 5.59 8.98 14.35
CA VAL A 297 5.60 9.56 15.70
C VAL A 297 6.20 10.97 15.66
N LEU A 298 5.47 11.96 16.19
CA LEU A 298 5.90 13.36 16.24
C LEU A 298 6.34 13.80 17.63
N SER A 299 5.84 13.19 18.70
CA SER A 299 6.20 13.53 20.09
C SER A 299 6.14 12.29 20.98
N GLY A 300 6.98 12.24 22.03
CA GLY A 300 7.04 11.12 22.97
C GLY A 300 7.65 9.84 22.37
N ASN A 301 7.48 8.73 23.08
CA ASN A 301 7.94 7.40 22.67
C ASN A 301 6.85 6.37 23.02
N ILE A 302 6.63 5.38 22.15
CA ILE A 302 5.69 4.29 22.41
C ILE A 302 6.27 3.48 23.58
N ALA A 303 5.72 3.70 24.78
CA ALA A 303 6.21 3.15 26.03
C ALA A 303 5.42 1.91 26.47
N ARG A 304 4.21 1.75 25.93
CA ARG A 304 3.30 0.65 26.25
C ARG A 304 2.40 0.34 25.05
N THR A 305 1.77 -0.83 25.08
CA THR A 305 0.73 -1.16 24.11
C THR A 305 -0.48 -0.25 24.31
N GLY A 306 -0.78 0.57 23.31
CA GLY A 306 -1.94 1.46 23.32
C GLY A 306 -3.28 0.74 23.23
N ARG A 307 -4.35 1.50 23.34
CA ARG A 307 -5.70 1.04 23.00
C ARG A 307 -5.83 0.79 21.48
N PRO A 308 -6.64 -0.17 21.04
CA PRO A 308 -6.93 -0.34 19.62
C PRO A 308 -7.52 0.93 19.02
N GLU A 309 -7.20 1.21 17.77
CA GLU A 309 -7.69 2.37 17.04
C GLU A 309 -8.43 1.96 15.78
N LEU A 310 -9.64 2.49 15.62
CA LEU A 310 -10.41 2.41 14.39
C LEU A 310 -10.33 3.75 13.68
N PHE A 311 -9.93 3.77 12.41
CA PHE A 311 -9.73 5.04 11.70
C PHE A 311 -9.98 4.93 10.20
N SER A 312 -10.25 6.07 9.57
CA SER A 312 -10.26 6.22 8.12
C SER A 312 -9.91 7.65 7.74
N TYR A 313 -9.04 7.77 6.74
CA TYR A 313 -8.72 9.03 6.07
C TYR A 313 -9.07 8.98 4.58
N ASN A 314 -9.87 7.98 4.17
CA ASN A 314 -10.33 7.87 2.80
C ASN A 314 -11.40 8.93 2.51
N PRO A 315 -11.21 9.80 1.50
CA PRO A 315 -12.17 10.86 1.16
C PRO A 315 -13.58 10.36 0.85
N ARG A 316 -13.74 9.09 0.44
CA ARG A 316 -15.06 8.49 0.18
C ARG A 316 -15.90 8.32 1.45
N LEU A 317 -15.26 8.32 2.61
CA LEU A 317 -15.90 8.20 3.92
C LEU A 317 -16.04 9.55 4.64
N ASP A 318 -15.79 10.67 3.95
CA ASP A 318 -15.94 12.00 4.54
C ASP A 318 -17.39 12.28 4.98
N GLY A 319 -17.51 12.76 6.22
CA GLY A 319 -18.78 13.06 6.88
C GLY A 319 -19.54 11.84 7.40
N PHE A 320 -18.97 10.63 7.33
CA PHE A 320 -19.52 9.48 8.03
C PHE A 320 -19.19 9.57 9.53
N THR A 321 -20.12 9.15 10.36
CA THR A 321 -19.92 8.95 11.81
C THR A 321 -19.50 7.51 12.05
N LEU A 322 -18.36 7.33 12.70
CA LEU A 322 -17.95 6.06 13.30
C LEU A 322 -18.67 5.90 14.63
N LYS A 323 -19.47 4.83 14.75
CA LYS A 323 -20.06 4.38 16.02
C LYS A 323 -19.46 3.06 16.44
N VAL A 324 -19.28 2.90 17.75
CA VAL A 324 -18.75 1.67 18.36
C VAL A 324 -19.64 1.31 19.54
N ASP A 325 -20.21 0.11 19.50
CA ASP A 325 -21.18 -0.39 20.47
C ASP A 325 -22.41 0.53 20.60
N GLY A 326 -22.86 1.08 19.46
CA GLY A 326 -23.99 2.01 19.36
C GLY A 326 -23.68 3.48 19.68
N GLU A 327 -22.52 3.77 20.26
CA GLU A 327 -22.11 5.14 20.63
C GLU A 327 -21.32 5.82 19.52
N ALA A 328 -21.67 7.07 19.18
CA ALA A 328 -20.89 7.88 18.25
C ALA A 328 -19.51 8.22 18.85
N ARG A 329 -18.44 7.92 18.12
CA ARG A 329 -17.05 8.14 18.56
C ARG A 329 -16.41 9.33 17.87
N THR A 330 -16.49 9.40 16.55
CA THR A 330 -15.94 10.52 15.77
C THR A 330 -16.61 10.61 14.40
N GLU A 331 -16.59 11.81 13.82
CA GLU A 331 -16.85 12.01 12.40
C GLU A 331 -15.55 11.78 11.62
N LEU A 332 -15.66 11.18 10.43
CA LEU A 332 -14.55 10.93 9.51
C LEU A 332 -14.33 12.14 8.58
N PRO A 333 -13.08 12.40 8.17
CA PRO A 333 -11.87 11.61 8.42
C PRO A 333 -11.35 11.76 9.86
N GLY A 334 -10.74 10.69 10.38
CA GLY A 334 -10.18 10.63 11.73
C GLY A 334 -10.19 9.23 12.34
N GLY A 335 -9.78 9.13 13.60
CA GLY A 335 -9.74 7.88 14.36
C GLY A 335 -10.31 7.96 15.77
N ALA A 336 -10.72 6.80 16.29
CA ALA A 336 -11.18 6.62 17.65
C ALA A 336 -10.42 5.46 18.32
N ALA A 337 -9.90 5.71 19.52
CA ALA A 337 -9.42 4.64 20.39
C ALA A 337 -10.61 3.93 21.04
N VAL A 338 -10.60 2.60 21.00
CA VAL A 338 -11.64 1.74 21.58
C VAL A 338 -11.02 0.83 22.62
N THR A 339 -11.86 0.09 23.33
CA THR A 339 -11.44 -0.81 24.39
C THR A 339 -11.26 -2.21 23.76
N PRO A 340 -10.23 -3.01 24.12
CA PRO A 340 -9.98 -4.30 23.47
C PRO A 340 -11.15 -5.28 23.59
N GLY A 341 -11.19 -6.27 22.69
CA GLY A 341 -12.19 -7.32 22.61
C GLY A 341 -13.16 -7.16 21.45
N LYS A 342 -14.24 -7.94 21.47
CA LYS A 342 -15.33 -7.86 20.49
C LYS A 342 -16.07 -6.52 20.55
N ARG A 343 -16.18 -5.84 19.40
CA ARG A 343 -16.86 -4.54 19.23
C ARG A 343 -17.82 -4.56 18.06
N THR A 344 -18.97 -3.93 18.21
CA THR A 344 -19.86 -3.66 17.07
C THR A 344 -19.50 -2.30 16.47
N VAL A 345 -18.96 -2.31 15.26
CA VAL A 345 -18.54 -1.12 14.50
C VAL A 345 -19.59 -0.76 13.46
N GLU A 346 -20.00 0.51 13.46
CA GLU A 346 -20.98 1.03 12.52
C GLU A 346 -20.47 2.30 11.84
N LEU A 347 -20.70 2.42 10.53
CA LEU A 347 -20.47 3.64 9.75
C LEU A 347 -21.80 4.17 9.26
N THR A 348 -22.14 5.40 9.68
CA THR A 348 -23.43 6.01 9.36
C THR A 348 -23.27 7.41 8.79
N LYS A 349 -24.13 7.82 7.84
CA LYS A 349 -24.20 9.20 7.34
C LYS A 349 -25.65 9.68 7.45
N GLY A 350 -25.92 10.53 8.43
CA GLY A 350 -27.30 10.77 8.88
C GLY A 350 -27.92 9.45 9.36
N ASP A 351 -29.11 9.14 8.86
CA ASP A 351 -29.83 7.90 9.19
C ASP A 351 -29.39 6.68 8.37
N ALA A 352 -28.59 6.89 7.31
CA ALA A 352 -28.12 5.80 6.45
C ALA A 352 -26.96 5.05 7.10
N VAL A 353 -27.08 3.72 7.20
CA VAL A 353 -26.01 2.82 7.67
C VAL A 353 -25.29 2.24 6.45
N LEU A 354 -24.00 2.56 6.31
CA LEU A 354 -23.15 1.97 5.28
C LEU A 354 -22.66 0.57 5.68
N LEU A 355 -22.33 0.40 6.96
CA LEU A 355 -21.76 -0.82 7.51
C LEU A 355 -22.18 -0.96 8.97
N ARG A 356 -22.48 -2.19 9.39
CA ARG A 356 -22.55 -2.62 10.79
C ARG A 356 -21.94 -4.02 10.90
N ARG A 357 -20.87 -4.18 11.67
CA ARG A 357 -20.19 -5.47 11.86
C ARG A 357 -19.62 -5.64 13.26
N ASP A 358 -19.62 -6.87 13.73
CA ASP A 358 -18.85 -7.26 14.89
C ASP A 358 -17.40 -7.54 14.47
N VAL A 359 -16.45 -6.93 15.16
CA VAL A 359 -15.00 -7.08 14.94
C VAL A 359 -14.32 -7.40 16.26
N GLU A 360 -13.32 -8.27 16.23
CA GLU A 360 -12.46 -8.52 17.39
C GLU A 360 -11.25 -7.59 17.26
N VAL A 361 -11.02 -6.71 18.24
CA VAL A 361 -9.87 -5.78 18.22
C VAL A 361 -8.93 -6.04 19.39
N SER A 362 -7.64 -6.12 19.08
CA SER A 362 -6.56 -6.40 20.03
C SER A 362 -5.92 -5.12 20.57
N ALA A 363 -5.29 -5.19 21.73
CA ALA A 363 -4.51 -4.06 22.24
C ALA A 363 -3.40 -3.66 21.24
N GLY A 364 -3.25 -2.35 21.01
CA GLY A 364 -2.29 -1.78 20.06
C GLY A 364 -2.67 -1.94 18.58
N GLU A 365 -3.79 -2.60 18.27
CA GLU A 365 -4.22 -2.80 16.89
C GLU A 365 -4.68 -1.49 16.25
N ARG A 366 -4.18 -1.19 15.07
CA ARG A 366 -4.64 -0.08 14.23
C ARG A 366 -5.44 -0.66 13.06
N LEU A 367 -6.76 -0.59 13.14
CA LEU A 367 -7.68 -1.17 12.15
C LEU A 367 -8.23 -0.08 11.22
N PRO A 368 -7.75 0.00 9.96
CA PRO A 368 -8.34 0.89 8.96
C PRO A 368 -9.73 0.40 8.57
N LEU A 369 -10.73 1.29 8.60
CA LEU A 369 -12.13 0.96 8.36
C LEU A 369 -12.40 0.45 6.94
N GLU A 370 -11.53 0.77 5.99
CA GLU A 370 -11.57 0.27 4.62
C GLU A 370 -11.41 -1.25 4.57
N GLN A 371 -10.71 -1.86 5.53
CA GLN A 371 -10.63 -3.33 5.62
C GLN A 371 -12.01 -3.95 5.86
N LEU A 372 -12.84 -3.31 6.68
CA LEU A 372 -14.21 -3.77 6.96
C LEU A 372 -15.13 -3.63 5.74
N LEU A 373 -14.84 -2.67 4.86
CA LEU A 373 -15.50 -2.53 3.56
C LEU A 373 -14.97 -3.55 2.53
N SER A 374 -13.67 -3.89 2.59
CA SER A 374 -13.07 -4.88 1.69
C SER A 374 -13.53 -6.31 1.97
N GLU A 375 -13.83 -6.63 3.24
CA GLU A 375 -14.49 -7.87 3.63
C GLU A 375 -15.98 -7.93 3.23
N ALA A 376 -16.52 -6.86 2.63
CA ALA A 376 -17.78 -6.94 1.90
C ALA A 376 -17.59 -7.55 0.51
N PHE A 377 -16.36 -7.60 -0.02
CA PHE A 377 -16.07 -8.33 -1.24
C PHE A 377 -15.65 -9.76 -0.94
N PRO A 378 -16.41 -10.75 -1.43
CA PRO A 378 -16.13 -12.14 -1.15
C PRO A 378 -14.72 -12.54 -1.63
N ARG A 379 -13.88 -13.02 -0.69
CA ARG A 379 -12.48 -13.45 -0.91
C ARG A 379 -12.36 -14.96 -1.14
N ARG A 380 -13.49 -15.65 -1.16
CA ARG A 380 -13.56 -17.07 -1.45
C ARG A 380 -14.47 -17.25 -2.65
N SER A 381 -14.11 -18.13 -3.57
CA SER A 381 -15.01 -18.52 -4.64
C SER A 381 -15.04 -20.02 -4.85
N LEU A 382 -16.23 -20.53 -5.18
CA LEU A 382 -16.44 -21.89 -5.63
C LEU A 382 -16.89 -21.83 -7.08
N SER A 383 -16.14 -22.49 -7.95
CA SER A 383 -16.38 -22.49 -9.39
C SER A 383 -16.69 -23.89 -9.89
N LEU A 384 -17.69 -23.98 -10.75
CA LEU A 384 -17.96 -25.14 -11.57
C LEU A 384 -17.40 -24.88 -12.97
N LEU A 385 -16.49 -25.75 -13.40
CA LEU A 385 -15.71 -25.59 -14.62
C LEU A 385 -15.90 -26.81 -15.52
N GLY A 386 -15.96 -26.56 -16.83
CA GLY A 386 -15.89 -27.59 -17.86
C GLY A 386 -14.64 -27.39 -18.71
N GLY A 387 -14.02 -28.48 -19.13
CA GLY A 387 -12.74 -28.41 -19.81
C GLY A 387 -12.32 -29.69 -20.50
N MET A 388 -11.03 -29.76 -20.82
CA MET A 388 -10.39 -30.89 -21.47
C MET A 388 -9.10 -31.27 -20.75
N PHE A 389 -8.84 -32.57 -20.70
CA PHE A 389 -7.60 -33.18 -20.24
C PHE A 389 -6.87 -33.85 -21.41
N THR A 390 -5.54 -33.72 -21.47
CA THR A 390 -4.73 -34.43 -22.46
C THR A 390 -3.28 -34.62 -21.98
N PHE A 391 -2.56 -35.54 -22.63
CA PHE A 391 -1.12 -35.66 -22.49
C PHE A 391 -0.39 -34.70 -23.43
N ALA A 392 0.77 -34.20 -23.01
CA ALA A 392 1.58 -33.23 -23.74
C ALA A 392 2.28 -33.87 -24.96
N ASP A 393 2.71 -35.11 -24.86
CA ASP A 393 3.33 -35.87 -25.94
C ASP A 393 2.31 -36.69 -26.75
N GLU A 394 2.61 -36.92 -28.03
CA GLU A 394 1.71 -37.63 -28.95
C GLU A 394 1.56 -39.12 -28.61
N ARG A 395 2.63 -39.75 -28.14
CA ARG A 395 2.66 -41.16 -27.80
C ARG A 395 1.67 -41.47 -26.68
N SER A 396 1.72 -40.74 -25.58
CA SER A 396 0.79 -40.89 -24.46
C SER A 396 -0.66 -40.59 -24.85
N ARG A 397 -0.91 -39.67 -25.77
CA ARG A 397 -2.26 -39.45 -26.32
C ARG A 397 -2.80 -40.66 -27.08
N LYS A 398 -1.92 -41.40 -27.78
CA LYS A 398 -2.27 -42.60 -28.55
C LYS A 398 -2.35 -43.86 -27.69
N GLU A 399 -1.45 -44.01 -26.72
CA GLU A 399 -1.24 -45.23 -25.93
C GLU A 399 -1.91 -45.20 -24.54
N LEU A 400 -2.11 -44.01 -23.95
CA LEU A 400 -2.69 -43.87 -22.60
C LEU A 400 -4.14 -43.40 -22.63
N LEU A 401 -4.36 -42.14 -23.01
CA LEU A 401 -5.69 -41.54 -23.08
C LEU A 401 -5.71 -40.41 -24.11
N PRO A 402 -6.54 -40.52 -25.16
CA PRO A 402 -6.82 -39.39 -26.06
C PRO A 402 -7.51 -38.24 -25.31
N LEU A 403 -7.64 -37.09 -25.96
CA LEU A 403 -8.34 -35.92 -25.40
C LEU A 403 -9.68 -36.31 -24.75
N ALA A 404 -9.83 -35.95 -23.47
CA ALA A 404 -10.97 -36.33 -22.64
C ALA A 404 -11.65 -35.08 -22.07
N PRO A 405 -12.99 -34.95 -22.19
CA PRO A 405 -13.72 -33.86 -21.53
C PRO A 405 -13.66 -34.04 -20.02
N GLU A 406 -13.61 -32.95 -19.27
CA GLU A 406 -13.50 -33.00 -17.82
C GLU A 406 -14.42 -31.97 -17.16
N VAL A 407 -15.00 -32.33 -16.03
CA VAL A 407 -15.73 -31.41 -15.16
C VAL A 407 -14.90 -31.21 -13.91
N ALA A 408 -14.74 -29.96 -13.48
CA ALA A 408 -13.97 -29.62 -12.30
C ALA A 408 -14.76 -28.70 -11.37
N VAL A 409 -14.52 -28.87 -10.08
CA VAL A 409 -14.92 -27.93 -9.04
C VAL A 409 -13.66 -27.30 -8.47
N SER A 410 -13.62 -25.98 -8.39
CA SER A 410 -12.46 -25.23 -7.91
C SER A 410 -12.85 -24.31 -6.76
N LEU A 411 -12.15 -24.42 -5.64
CA LEU A 411 -12.22 -23.52 -4.50
C LEU A 411 -11.00 -22.60 -4.53
N ARG A 412 -11.22 -21.29 -4.66
CA ARG A 412 -10.17 -20.27 -4.59
C ARG A 412 -10.32 -19.46 -3.32
N LEU A 413 -9.22 -19.30 -2.58
CA LEU A 413 -9.11 -18.43 -1.42
C LEU A 413 -8.09 -17.34 -1.75
N GLU A 414 -8.54 -16.09 -1.82
CA GLU A 414 -7.70 -14.94 -2.15
C GLU A 414 -7.03 -14.36 -0.89
N ASP A 415 -5.83 -13.81 -1.06
CA ASP A 415 -4.98 -13.22 0.00
C ASP A 415 -4.66 -14.20 1.13
N ARG A 416 -4.36 -15.44 0.74
CA ARG A 416 -3.95 -16.54 1.63
C ARG A 416 -2.81 -17.32 0.97
N PRO A 417 -1.75 -17.69 1.71
CA PRO A 417 -1.48 -17.36 3.11
C PRO A 417 -0.99 -15.91 3.31
N LEU A 418 -0.61 -15.21 2.24
CA LEU A 418 -0.08 -13.85 2.25
C LEU A 418 -0.91 -12.94 1.33
N PRO A 419 -0.85 -11.60 1.50
CA PRO A 419 -1.40 -10.66 0.54
C PRO A 419 -0.91 -10.94 -0.88
N ASP A 420 -1.79 -10.77 -1.89
CA ASP A 420 -1.51 -11.02 -3.31
C ASP A 420 -1.19 -12.47 -3.69
N PHE A 421 -1.28 -13.42 -2.76
CA PHE A 421 -1.24 -14.85 -3.04
C PHE A 421 -2.64 -15.47 -2.88
N GLY A 422 -2.92 -16.49 -3.68
CA GLY A 422 -4.12 -17.32 -3.55
C GLY A 422 -3.79 -18.74 -3.12
N LEU A 423 -4.72 -19.39 -2.45
CA LEU A 423 -4.78 -20.86 -2.37
C LEU A 423 -5.86 -21.34 -3.31
N LEU A 424 -5.49 -22.26 -4.19
CA LEU A 424 -6.40 -22.86 -5.16
C LEU A 424 -6.46 -24.36 -4.91
N PHE A 425 -7.66 -24.88 -4.68
CA PHE A 425 -7.92 -26.31 -4.58
C PHE A 425 -8.90 -26.68 -5.67
N ASP A 426 -8.64 -27.75 -6.40
CA ASP A 426 -9.63 -28.25 -7.35
C ASP A 426 -9.68 -29.77 -7.38
N VAL A 427 -10.84 -30.26 -7.77
CA VAL A 427 -11.10 -31.67 -8.03
C VAL A 427 -11.74 -31.76 -9.39
N SER A 428 -11.23 -32.67 -10.22
CA SER A 428 -11.66 -32.85 -11.59
C SER A 428 -11.93 -34.32 -11.88
N PHE A 429 -12.94 -34.57 -12.71
CA PHE A 429 -13.44 -35.91 -13.00
C PHE A 429 -13.79 -36.05 -14.48
N SER A 430 -13.42 -37.18 -15.06
CA SER A 430 -13.82 -37.59 -16.40
C SER A 430 -14.16 -39.08 -16.44
N THR A 431 -15.10 -39.45 -17.31
CA THR A 431 -15.39 -40.85 -17.61
C THR A 431 -15.93 -40.97 -19.03
N GLY A 432 -15.67 -42.11 -19.68
CA GLY A 432 -16.24 -42.36 -20.99
C GLY A 432 -15.69 -43.61 -21.68
N ARG A 433 -15.91 -43.68 -22.99
CA ARG A 433 -15.35 -44.70 -23.88
C ARG A 433 -14.40 -44.06 -24.88
N ARG A 434 -13.29 -44.73 -25.15
CA ARG A 434 -12.27 -44.34 -26.14
C ARG A 434 -11.72 -45.61 -26.80
N ALA A 435 -10.94 -45.43 -27.86
CA ALA A 435 -10.17 -46.49 -28.47
C ALA A 435 -8.69 -46.09 -28.48
N LEU A 436 -7.80 -47.04 -28.22
CA LEU A 436 -6.37 -46.87 -28.47
C LEU A 436 -6.09 -47.30 -29.90
N GLN A 437 -5.28 -46.51 -30.61
CA GLN A 437 -4.85 -46.83 -31.97
C GLN A 437 -3.39 -47.25 -31.93
N LEU A 438 -3.15 -48.56 -31.91
CA LEU A 438 -1.81 -49.14 -31.82
C LEU A 438 -1.19 -49.36 -33.22
N GLN A 439 -2.03 -49.63 -34.23
CA GLN A 439 -1.69 -49.74 -35.65
C GLN A 439 -2.83 -49.14 -36.50
N PRO A 440 -2.62 -48.84 -37.81
CA PRO A 440 -3.63 -48.21 -38.65
C PRO A 440 -4.99 -48.92 -38.70
N ASP A 441 -5.00 -50.25 -38.56
CA ASP A 441 -6.20 -51.10 -38.68
C ASP A 441 -6.65 -51.75 -37.36
N ASP A 442 -5.98 -51.48 -36.23
CA ASP A 442 -6.29 -52.06 -34.92
C ASP A 442 -6.70 -50.98 -33.91
N GLU A 443 -8.00 -50.97 -33.57
CA GLU A 443 -8.57 -50.15 -32.50
C GLU A 443 -8.95 -51.03 -31.30
N ILE A 444 -8.42 -50.69 -30.12
CA ILE A 444 -8.77 -51.38 -28.88
C ILE A 444 -9.72 -50.49 -28.06
N PRO A 445 -11.03 -50.81 -27.99
CA PRO A 445 -11.97 -50.03 -27.22
C PRO A 445 -11.75 -50.23 -25.71
N PHE A 446 -11.86 -49.14 -24.95
CA PHE A 446 -11.77 -49.16 -23.51
C PHE A 446 -12.71 -48.13 -22.87
N ARG A 447 -13.18 -48.47 -21.67
CA ARG A 447 -13.78 -47.50 -20.75
C ARG A 447 -12.69 -46.87 -19.92
N TYR A 448 -12.80 -45.58 -19.65
CA TYR A 448 -11.85 -44.88 -18.79
C TYR A 448 -12.57 -44.07 -17.72
N THR A 449 -11.86 -43.84 -16.63
CA THR A 449 -12.24 -42.90 -15.59
C THR A 449 -10.99 -42.18 -15.13
N THR A 450 -11.02 -40.84 -15.14
CA THR A 450 -9.99 -40.02 -14.52
C THR A 450 -10.55 -39.28 -13.32
N PHE A 451 -9.72 -39.18 -12.30
CA PHE A 451 -9.97 -38.33 -11.14
C PHE A 451 -8.67 -37.59 -10.82
N SER A 452 -8.74 -36.28 -10.63
CA SER A 452 -7.60 -35.48 -10.22
C SER A 452 -7.98 -34.57 -9.07
N ALA A 453 -7.06 -34.41 -8.12
CA ALA A 453 -7.19 -33.48 -7.01
C ALA A 453 -5.90 -32.66 -6.89
N GLY A 454 -6.01 -31.34 -6.96
CA GLY A 454 -4.89 -30.43 -7.03
C GLY A 454 -4.92 -29.33 -5.98
N MET A 455 -3.72 -28.86 -5.62
CA MET A 455 -3.51 -27.66 -4.82
C MET A 455 -2.46 -26.77 -5.50
N ALA A 456 -2.67 -25.46 -5.48
CA ALA A 456 -1.73 -24.49 -6.01
C ALA A 456 -1.64 -23.22 -5.15
N LEU A 457 -0.51 -22.54 -5.29
CA LEU A 457 -0.20 -21.27 -4.62
C LEU A 457 0.08 -20.17 -5.66
N PRO A 458 -0.92 -19.68 -6.40
CA PRO A 458 -0.72 -18.64 -7.38
C PRO A 458 -0.46 -17.26 -6.77
N TYR A 459 0.36 -16.46 -7.46
CA TYR A 459 0.39 -15.01 -7.29
C TYR A 459 -0.79 -14.38 -8.06
N LEU A 460 -1.36 -13.29 -7.53
CA LEU A 460 -2.55 -12.63 -8.03
C LEU A 460 -2.22 -11.22 -8.54
N TRP A 461 -2.45 -10.96 -9.83
CA TRP A 461 -2.38 -9.62 -10.40
C TRP A 461 -3.78 -9.08 -10.64
N ARG A 462 -4.12 -7.91 -10.06
CA ARG A 462 -5.49 -7.39 -10.01
C ARG A 462 -5.64 -6.06 -10.73
N TRP A 463 -6.68 -5.95 -11.55
CA TRP A 463 -7.12 -4.73 -12.25
C TRP A 463 -8.63 -4.63 -12.19
N GLU A 464 -9.17 -3.85 -11.24
CA GLU A 464 -10.61 -3.63 -11.01
C GLU A 464 -11.49 -4.89 -11.04
N ARG A 465 -11.86 -5.34 -12.24
CA ARG A 465 -12.72 -6.50 -12.52
C ARG A 465 -11.98 -7.75 -12.99
N LEU A 466 -10.74 -7.62 -13.45
CA LEU A 466 -9.90 -8.71 -13.93
C LEU A 466 -8.86 -9.09 -12.88
N THR A 467 -8.70 -10.38 -12.65
CA THR A 467 -7.57 -10.93 -11.88
C THR A 467 -6.88 -11.98 -12.73
N LEU A 468 -5.58 -11.81 -12.96
CA LEU A 468 -4.74 -12.86 -13.52
C LEU A 468 -4.07 -13.61 -12.38
N PHE A 469 -3.84 -14.91 -12.54
CA PHE A 469 -3.16 -15.69 -11.54
C PHE A 469 -2.24 -16.73 -12.17
N ALA A 470 -1.11 -17.01 -11.53
CA ALA A 470 -0.18 -18.06 -11.94
C ALA A 470 0.72 -18.49 -10.78
N GLY A 471 1.09 -19.76 -10.73
CA GLY A 471 2.03 -20.25 -9.72
C GLY A 471 2.23 -21.76 -9.69
N PRO A 472 3.02 -22.25 -8.72
CA PRO A 472 3.30 -23.67 -8.55
C PRO A 472 2.05 -24.45 -8.13
N ARG A 473 2.00 -25.70 -8.58
CA ARG A 473 0.91 -26.64 -8.35
C ARG A 473 1.43 -28.04 -8.06
N VAL A 474 0.70 -28.79 -7.25
CA VAL A 474 0.84 -30.23 -7.10
C VAL A 474 -0.53 -30.86 -7.27
N ALA A 475 -0.63 -31.96 -8.02
CA ALA A 475 -1.89 -32.68 -8.18
C ALA A 475 -1.68 -34.19 -8.17
N ALA A 476 -2.63 -34.89 -7.55
CA ALA A 476 -2.77 -36.34 -7.65
C ALA A 476 -3.69 -36.67 -8.82
N LEU A 477 -3.29 -37.60 -9.69
CA LEU A 477 -4.06 -38.11 -10.82
C LEU A 477 -4.25 -39.61 -10.67
N TYR A 478 -5.50 -40.04 -10.77
CA TYR A 478 -5.90 -41.44 -10.93
C TYR A 478 -6.50 -41.64 -12.32
N LEU A 479 -6.05 -42.68 -13.02
CA LEU A 479 -6.58 -43.13 -14.31
C LEU A 479 -6.90 -44.62 -14.22
N GLY A 480 -8.19 -44.96 -14.30
CA GLY A 480 -8.65 -46.33 -14.48
C GLY A 480 -9.04 -46.59 -15.93
N ARG A 481 -8.66 -47.74 -16.49
CA ARG A 481 -9.04 -48.20 -17.82
C ARG A 481 -9.52 -49.65 -17.76
N SER A 482 -10.57 -49.97 -18.50
CA SER A 482 -11.08 -51.33 -18.65
C SER A 482 -11.23 -51.64 -20.14
N PHE A 483 -10.49 -52.62 -20.63
CA PHE A 483 -10.48 -53.02 -22.03
C PHE A 483 -11.57 -54.04 -22.32
N GLU A 484 -12.33 -53.84 -23.39
CA GLU A 484 -13.39 -54.75 -23.85
C GLU A 484 -12.85 -55.55 -25.05
N VAL A 485 -12.16 -56.67 -24.80
CA VAL A 485 -11.59 -57.54 -25.85
C VAL A 485 -12.09 -58.97 -25.64
N ASP A 486 -12.49 -59.65 -26.73
CA ASP A 486 -13.16 -60.96 -26.73
C ASP A 486 -12.37 -62.09 -26.04
N THR A 487 -11.05 -61.93 -25.87
CA THR A 487 -10.15 -62.96 -25.34
C THR A 487 -9.59 -62.67 -23.95
N LEU A 488 -9.72 -61.44 -23.42
CA LEU A 488 -9.25 -61.09 -22.07
C LEU A 488 -9.87 -59.78 -21.57
N ALA A 489 -10.63 -59.83 -20.48
CA ALA A 489 -11.02 -58.64 -19.72
C ALA A 489 -9.86 -58.26 -18.78
N SER A 490 -9.13 -57.18 -19.11
CA SER A 490 -8.07 -56.66 -18.25
C SER A 490 -8.38 -55.23 -17.80
N GLY A 491 -8.25 -54.98 -16.50
CA GLY A 491 -8.33 -53.66 -15.89
C GLY A 491 -6.94 -53.12 -15.61
N GLN A 492 -6.71 -51.86 -15.96
CA GLN A 492 -5.48 -51.14 -15.64
C GLN A 492 -5.82 -49.93 -14.78
N SER A 493 -5.01 -49.66 -13.76
CA SER A 493 -5.12 -48.44 -12.96
C SER A 493 -3.74 -47.81 -12.80
N PHE A 494 -3.71 -46.49 -12.81
CA PHE A 494 -2.52 -45.69 -12.66
C PHE A 494 -2.80 -44.57 -11.66
N PHE A 495 -1.87 -44.35 -10.74
CA PHE A 495 -1.92 -43.27 -9.76
C PHE A 495 -0.56 -42.56 -9.73
N THR A 496 -0.58 -41.23 -9.74
CA THR A 496 0.62 -40.42 -9.62
C THR A 496 0.34 -39.14 -8.86
N VAL A 497 1.37 -38.58 -8.24
CA VAL A 497 1.38 -37.21 -7.71
C VAL A 497 2.45 -36.45 -8.46
N SER A 498 2.05 -35.38 -9.13
CA SER A 498 2.91 -34.65 -10.06
C SER A 498 3.05 -33.19 -9.63
N PRO A 499 4.26 -32.61 -9.68
CA PRO A 499 4.43 -31.17 -9.65
C PRO A 499 4.06 -30.54 -11.00
N GLY A 500 3.76 -29.26 -10.98
CA GLY A 500 3.45 -28.49 -12.18
C GLY A 500 3.23 -27.02 -11.91
N VAL A 501 2.62 -26.36 -12.89
CA VAL A 501 2.23 -24.95 -12.84
C VAL A 501 0.77 -24.80 -13.23
N VAL A 502 0.12 -23.80 -12.65
CA VAL A 502 -1.22 -23.37 -13.02
C VAL A 502 -1.19 -21.91 -13.42
N GLY A 503 -2.06 -21.54 -14.36
CA GLY A 503 -2.31 -20.15 -14.72
C GLY A 503 -3.75 -19.95 -15.16
N GLY A 504 -4.27 -18.73 -15.04
CA GLY A 504 -5.64 -18.44 -15.43
C GLY A 504 -6.04 -17.00 -15.23
N MET A 505 -7.32 -16.75 -15.47
CA MET A 505 -7.92 -15.44 -15.25
C MET A 505 -9.30 -15.56 -14.61
N VAL A 506 -9.69 -14.51 -13.91
CA VAL A 506 -10.99 -14.33 -13.29
C VAL A 506 -11.54 -12.99 -13.70
N LEU A 507 -12.74 -12.98 -14.27
CA LEU A 507 -13.48 -11.78 -14.62
C LEU A 507 -14.71 -11.66 -13.72
N ARG A 508 -14.76 -10.60 -12.91
CA ARG A 508 -15.87 -10.34 -11.99
C ARG A 508 -17.10 -9.81 -12.72
N VAL A 509 -18.23 -10.51 -12.55
CA VAL A 509 -19.53 -10.18 -13.12
C VAL A 509 -20.49 -9.84 -11.98
N GLY A 510 -20.51 -8.56 -11.59
CA GLY A 510 -21.25 -8.10 -10.41
C GLY A 510 -20.54 -8.45 -9.10
N GLU A 511 -21.30 -8.53 -8.02
CA GLU A 511 -20.74 -8.72 -6.66
C GLU A 511 -20.38 -10.17 -6.35
N ARG A 512 -21.19 -11.12 -6.83
CA ARG A 512 -21.10 -12.54 -6.43
C ARG A 512 -20.75 -13.50 -7.55
N LEU A 513 -20.88 -13.13 -8.82
CA LEU A 513 -20.57 -14.03 -9.93
C LEU A 513 -19.21 -13.67 -10.53
N GLU A 514 -18.51 -14.69 -11.00
CA GLU A 514 -17.28 -14.55 -11.76
C GLU A 514 -17.21 -15.56 -12.90
N LEU A 515 -16.53 -15.18 -13.97
CA LEU A 515 -16.10 -16.10 -15.01
C LEU A 515 -14.64 -16.45 -14.75
N MET A 516 -14.33 -17.73 -14.77
CA MET A 516 -12.99 -18.23 -14.47
C MET A 516 -12.48 -19.07 -15.64
N THR A 517 -11.21 -18.89 -15.98
CA THR A 517 -10.46 -19.83 -16.81
C THR A 517 -9.22 -20.30 -16.06
N GLN A 518 -8.85 -21.55 -16.27
CA GLN A 518 -7.72 -22.20 -15.61
C GLN A 518 -7.04 -23.13 -16.62
N ALA A 519 -5.72 -23.10 -16.66
CA ALA A 519 -4.91 -24.05 -17.40
C ALA A 519 -3.80 -24.58 -16.51
N GLN A 520 -3.42 -25.84 -16.69
CA GLN A 520 -2.33 -26.47 -15.95
C GLN A 520 -1.34 -27.16 -16.89
N LEU A 521 -0.09 -27.24 -16.44
CA LEU A 521 0.93 -28.10 -17.04
C LEU A 521 1.61 -28.88 -15.92
N MET A 522 1.55 -30.20 -15.99
CA MET A 522 2.00 -31.12 -14.97
C MET A 522 3.06 -32.05 -15.54
N LEU A 523 4.05 -32.41 -14.73
CA LEU A 523 5.12 -33.34 -15.10
C LEU A 523 5.04 -34.58 -14.22
N THR A 524 4.76 -35.74 -14.80
CA THR A 524 4.76 -37.03 -14.09
C THR A 524 5.95 -37.88 -14.53
N TYR A 525 6.36 -38.82 -13.68
CA TYR A 525 7.29 -39.89 -14.04
C TYR A 525 6.50 -41.21 -14.11
N VAL A 526 6.65 -41.95 -15.21
CA VAL A 526 5.96 -43.22 -15.45
C VAL A 526 7.01 -44.26 -15.84
N VAL A 527 6.89 -45.48 -15.33
CA VAL A 527 7.74 -46.60 -15.78
C VAL A 527 6.98 -47.40 -16.83
N VAL A 528 7.51 -47.43 -18.05
CA VAL A 528 6.97 -48.18 -19.18
C VAL A 528 8.01 -49.22 -19.57
N ASP A 529 7.63 -50.50 -19.57
CA ASP A 529 8.52 -51.62 -19.91
C ASP A 529 9.83 -51.69 -19.09
N GLY A 530 9.80 -51.21 -17.85
CA GLY A 530 10.97 -51.17 -16.96
C GLY A 530 11.86 -49.93 -17.11
N GLU A 531 11.60 -49.06 -18.08
CA GLU A 531 12.28 -47.79 -18.26
C GLU A 531 11.43 -46.62 -17.76
N GLY A 532 12.00 -45.78 -16.91
CA GLY A 532 11.30 -44.61 -16.39
C GLY A 532 11.37 -43.42 -17.33
N GLN A 533 10.21 -42.89 -17.70
CA GLN A 533 10.03 -41.78 -18.64
C GLN A 533 9.24 -40.65 -18.00
N ALA A 534 9.66 -39.41 -18.26
CA ALA A 534 8.91 -38.23 -17.85
C ALA A 534 7.79 -37.96 -18.87
N VAL A 535 6.54 -37.96 -18.41
CA VAL A 535 5.35 -37.70 -19.23
C VAL A 535 4.71 -36.41 -18.75
N GLY A 536 4.46 -35.49 -19.67
CA GLY A 536 3.72 -34.26 -19.36
C GLY A 536 2.22 -34.46 -19.57
N PHE A 537 1.38 -33.89 -18.70
CA PHE A 537 -0.05 -33.76 -18.97
C PHE A 537 -0.52 -32.34 -18.73
N THR A 538 -1.57 -31.94 -19.44
CA THR A 538 -2.12 -30.59 -19.41
C THR A 538 -3.64 -30.64 -19.44
N GLY A 539 -4.25 -29.60 -18.88
CA GLY A 539 -5.69 -29.44 -18.89
C GLY A 539 -6.06 -27.97 -18.94
N GLY A 540 -7.23 -27.67 -19.50
CA GLY A 540 -7.78 -26.33 -19.59
C GLY A 540 -9.27 -26.36 -19.30
N TRP A 541 -9.72 -25.49 -18.39
CA TRP A 541 -11.11 -25.38 -17.99
C TRP A 541 -11.58 -23.94 -18.00
N ALA A 542 -12.87 -23.76 -18.25
CA ALA A 542 -13.56 -22.48 -18.09
C ALA A 542 -14.94 -22.70 -17.47
N GLY A 543 -15.45 -21.71 -16.76
CA GLY A 543 -16.77 -21.80 -16.16
C GLY A 543 -17.13 -20.62 -15.28
N VAL A 544 -18.09 -20.86 -14.38
CA VAL A 544 -18.71 -19.83 -13.54
C VAL A 544 -18.39 -20.10 -12.08
N GLY A 545 -17.98 -19.06 -11.38
CA GLY A 545 -17.74 -19.04 -9.95
C GLY A 545 -18.80 -18.23 -9.21
N TYR A 546 -19.12 -18.70 -8.00
CA TYR A 546 -19.83 -17.93 -7.00
C TYR A 546 -18.86 -17.49 -5.91
N ARG A 547 -18.88 -16.22 -5.56
CA ARG A 547 -18.03 -15.60 -4.56
C ARG A 547 -18.80 -15.46 -3.23
N PHE A 548 -18.20 -15.96 -2.14
CA PHE A 548 -18.74 -15.99 -0.76
C PHE A 548 -18.06 -15.03 0.19
#